data_AF-A0A0A2G388-F1
#
_entry.id   AF-A0A0A2G388-F1
#
_cell.length_a   1.000
_cell.length_b   1.000
_cell.length_c   1.000
_cell.angle_alpha   90.00
_cell.angle_beta   90.00
_cell.angle_gamma   90.00
#
_symmetry.space_group_name_H-M   'P 1'
#
loop_
_entity.id
_entity.type
_entity.pdbx_description
1 polymer ?
#
loop_
_entity_poly.entity_id
_entity_poly.type
_entity_poly.pdbx_seq_one_letter_code
_entity_poly.pdbx_strand_id
1 'polypeptide(L)'
;MRKYYWGLFTLLAMIGFGNSALAQTETISIVFGKGMHSDDVRKVVVLSAPSGPTGELKPDADQYTYHAVKGSNLRFEVAPRKGYVVFVWKKANKGNERKEEFPESYSNTSIEIERVENSIEIEADICRLIPVVFTTEEEGSDGKEVNVEEQGEFGRAIAPEKDGKTYMLPENRGAYFDPKTKEGYNILCWSFGEGLRFPSRPDQFYKQNVPEDFYLHTRFYKDGETRTVTFTQPLTAVLSCFNQGETGGPEIGTGAKVTPGDPILFQVAPPDNPSGKVSLHHWEINGREYVDRKGEYYIDNSLSWPADEDLNVKVVPMAEYTSTENIARQTQFEYSYLAASRKIVVRTSSEQSIELLDISGKSIATVYPQAGSAEISASNLPEGTYLLAQGRCVGKLMIK
;
A
#
# COMPACT_ATOMS: atom_id res chain seq x y z
N MET A 1 -65.85 101.82 -5.35
CA MET A 1 -66.54 101.26 -6.54
C MET A 1 -65.87 99.93 -6.91
N ARG A 2 -66.67 98.86 -7.07
CA ARG A 2 -66.45 97.55 -7.78
C ARG A 2 -65.15 96.77 -7.47
N LYS A 3 -65.16 95.60 -6.79
CA LYS A 3 -65.64 94.22 -7.10
C LYS A 3 -64.91 93.47 -8.25
N TYR A 4 -64.15 92.41 -7.87
CA TYR A 4 -63.87 91.04 -8.45
C TYR A 4 -63.61 90.87 -9.98
N TYR A 5 -62.93 89.88 -10.59
CA TYR A 5 -62.58 88.44 -10.44
C TYR A 5 -61.30 88.16 -11.31
N TRP A 6 -60.32 87.30 -10.98
CA TRP A 6 -60.16 85.83 -11.15
C TRP A 6 -59.92 85.26 -12.57
N GLY A 7 -58.83 84.47 -12.71
CA GLY A 7 -58.52 83.46 -13.75
C GLY A 7 -57.50 83.89 -14.82
N LEU A 8 -56.63 83.06 -15.43
CA LEU A 8 -56.14 81.67 -15.27
C LEU A 8 -55.06 81.48 -16.38
N PHE A 9 -54.05 80.60 -16.20
CA PHE A 9 -53.01 80.13 -17.17
C PHE A 9 -51.96 81.16 -17.67
N THR A 10 -50.65 80.91 -17.68
CA THR A 10 -49.92 79.74 -18.19
C THR A 10 -48.51 79.69 -17.59
N LEU A 11 -48.07 78.52 -17.11
CA LEU A 11 -46.73 78.24 -16.59
C LEU A 11 -45.96 77.38 -17.62
N LEU A 12 -44.94 77.97 -18.25
CA LEU A 12 -43.85 77.34 -19.02
C LEU A 12 -42.77 78.45 -19.11
N ALA A 13 -41.47 78.28 -18.82
CA ALA A 13 -40.59 77.15 -19.04
C ALA A 13 -39.27 77.26 -18.24
N MET A 14 -38.49 76.16 -18.31
CA MET A 14 -37.08 75.93 -17.93
C MET A 14 -36.84 75.59 -16.45
N ILE A 15 -36.92 74.31 -16.05
CA ILE A 15 -35.97 73.21 -16.32
C ILE A 15 -34.53 73.59 -15.96
N GLY A 16 -34.18 73.26 -14.73
CA GLY A 16 -32.82 73.12 -14.23
C GLY A 16 -32.78 71.96 -13.24
N PHE A 17 -33.32 70.80 -13.62
CA PHE A 17 -33.04 69.55 -12.89
C PHE A 17 -31.60 69.17 -13.20
N GLY A 18 -30.70 69.52 -12.29
CA GLY A 18 -29.44 68.82 -12.16
C GLY A 18 -29.72 67.37 -11.77
N ASN A 19 -29.88 66.51 -12.77
CA ASN A 19 -29.74 65.07 -12.58
C ASN A 19 -28.28 64.82 -12.23
N SER A 20 -27.94 64.84 -10.94
CA SER A 20 -26.88 63.95 -10.46
C SER A 20 -27.42 62.54 -10.66
N ALA A 21 -27.09 61.95 -11.81
CA ALA A 21 -27.15 60.51 -11.96
C ALA A 21 -26.25 59.94 -10.86
N LEU A 22 -26.87 59.49 -9.76
CA LEU A 22 -26.28 58.51 -8.87
C LEU A 22 -25.90 57.35 -9.79
N ALA A 23 -24.61 57.25 -10.13
CA ALA A 23 -24.09 56.07 -10.76
C ALA A 23 -24.44 54.91 -9.82
N GLN A 24 -25.47 54.13 -10.19
CA GLN A 24 -25.76 52.88 -9.51
C GLN A 24 -24.48 52.09 -9.63
N THR A 25 -23.78 51.97 -8.51
CA THR A 25 -22.57 51.18 -8.43
C THR A 25 -23.05 49.74 -8.57
N GLU A 26 -22.84 49.13 -9.73
CA GLU A 26 -23.20 47.75 -9.97
C GLU A 26 -22.48 46.88 -8.92
N THR A 27 -23.24 46.04 -8.22
CA THR A 27 -22.73 45.15 -7.20
C THR A 27 -22.72 43.71 -7.73
N ILE A 28 -21.74 42.95 -7.27
CA ILE A 28 -21.61 41.52 -7.52
C ILE A 28 -21.67 40.76 -6.19
N SER A 29 -22.12 39.51 -6.26
CA SER A 29 -22.16 38.62 -5.12
C SER A 29 -20.96 37.68 -5.10
N ILE A 30 -20.38 37.49 -3.92
CA ILE A 30 -19.41 36.43 -3.62
C ILE A 30 -20.12 35.49 -2.67
N VAL A 31 -20.37 34.26 -3.11
CA VAL A 31 -21.08 33.26 -2.32
C VAL A 31 -20.08 32.20 -1.88
N PHE A 32 -19.86 32.06 -0.59
CA PHE A 32 -19.08 30.96 -0.04
C PHE A 32 -19.96 29.73 0.17
N GLY A 33 -19.50 28.57 -0.27
CA GLY A 33 -20.17 27.30 -0.05
C GLY A 33 -20.33 27.01 1.45
N LYS A 34 -21.37 26.27 1.82
CA LYS A 34 -21.67 25.97 3.24
C LYS A 34 -20.49 25.35 4.01
N GLY A 35 -19.63 24.59 3.31
CA GLY A 35 -18.42 24.01 3.89
C GLY A 35 -17.44 25.05 4.44
N MET A 36 -17.41 26.28 3.92
CA MET A 36 -16.47 27.33 4.36
C MET A 36 -16.74 27.88 5.75
N HIS A 37 -17.94 27.60 6.29
CA HIS A 37 -18.32 27.97 7.65
C HIS A 37 -18.68 26.72 8.47
N SER A 38 -18.10 25.56 8.13
CA SER A 38 -18.16 24.39 9.00
C SER A 38 -17.47 24.69 10.34
N ASP A 39 -17.73 23.84 11.34
CA ASP A 39 -17.01 23.93 12.61
C ASP A 39 -15.49 23.88 12.42
N ASP A 40 -14.97 23.30 11.34
CA ASP A 40 -13.53 23.16 11.10
C ASP A 40 -12.87 24.43 10.51
N VAL A 41 -13.63 25.49 10.20
CA VAL A 41 -13.11 26.81 9.80
C VAL A 41 -13.29 27.82 10.93
N ARG A 42 -12.23 28.59 11.23
CA ARG A 42 -12.23 29.62 12.28
C ARG A 42 -12.74 30.97 11.82
N LYS A 43 -12.39 31.39 10.61
CA LYS A 43 -12.71 32.74 10.09
C LYS A 43 -12.71 32.75 8.57
N VAL A 44 -13.69 33.45 8.00
CA VAL A 44 -13.68 33.96 6.62
C VAL A 44 -13.69 35.48 6.68
N VAL A 45 -12.73 36.14 6.03
CA VAL A 45 -12.67 37.60 5.89
C VAL A 45 -12.75 37.93 4.42
N VAL A 46 -13.49 38.96 4.02
CA VAL A 46 -13.41 39.52 2.67
C VAL A 46 -13.06 40.99 2.76
N LEU A 47 -11.99 41.39 2.09
CA LEU A 47 -11.57 42.77 1.95
C LEU A 47 -11.84 43.21 0.52
N SER A 48 -12.43 44.40 0.36
CA SER A 48 -12.61 45.03 -0.95
C SER A 48 -11.78 46.31 -1.03
N ALA A 49 -11.13 46.50 -2.18
CA ALA A 49 -10.52 47.76 -2.54
C ALA A 49 -10.96 48.18 -3.96
N PRO A 50 -11.57 49.36 -4.09
CA PRO A 50 -11.49 50.15 -5.29
C PRO A 50 -10.62 51.37 -4.96
N SER A 51 -9.35 51.38 -5.36
CA SER A 51 -8.50 52.59 -5.34
C SER A 51 -8.40 53.37 -4.00
N GLY A 52 -8.60 52.73 -2.84
CA GLY A 52 -8.62 53.35 -1.51
C GLY A 52 -8.66 52.32 -0.37
N PRO A 53 -8.64 52.72 0.93
CA PRO A 53 -8.27 51.82 2.02
C PRO A 53 -9.20 50.60 2.12
N THR A 54 -8.58 49.43 2.28
CA THR A 54 -9.19 48.11 2.43
C THR A 54 -10.30 48.11 3.49
N GLY A 55 -11.54 47.84 3.08
CA GLY A 55 -12.69 47.67 3.98
C GLY A 55 -13.09 46.21 4.10
N GLU A 56 -13.28 45.72 5.33
CA GLU A 56 -13.87 44.40 5.59
C GLU A 56 -15.36 44.41 5.22
N LEU A 57 -15.75 43.52 4.30
CA LEU A 57 -17.14 43.31 3.92
C LEU A 57 -17.85 42.49 4.99
N LYS A 58 -19.10 42.84 5.27
CA LYS A 58 -19.96 42.04 6.15
C LYS A 58 -20.77 41.06 5.32
N PRO A 59 -20.96 39.82 5.78
CA PRO A 59 -21.88 38.91 5.11
C PRO A 59 -23.32 39.35 5.29
N ASP A 60 -24.18 38.84 4.41
CA ASP A 60 -25.63 38.89 4.53
C ASP A 60 -26.12 38.03 5.71
N ALA A 61 -27.43 38.03 5.94
CA ALA A 61 -28.07 37.26 7.01
C ALA A 61 -27.80 35.75 6.92
N ASP A 62 -27.54 35.23 5.71
CA ASP A 62 -27.18 33.82 5.52
C ASP A 62 -25.79 33.48 6.05
N GLN A 63 -24.94 34.48 6.33
CA GLN A 63 -23.53 34.36 6.71
C GLN A 63 -22.57 33.87 5.61
N TYR A 64 -23.07 33.61 4.39
CA TYR A 64 -22.32 33.02 3.28
C TYR A 64 -22.14 33.98 2.10
N THR A 65 -23.02 34.97 1.97
CA THR A 65 -23.04 35.87 0.81
C THR A 65 -22.45 37.23 1.18
N TYR A 66 -21.55 37.73 0.35
CA TYR A 66 -20.94 39.05 0.47
C TYR A 66 -21.18 39.84 -0.80
N HIS A 67 -21.34 41.16 -0.67
CA HIS A 67 -21.55 42.06 -1.81
C HIS A 67 -20.38 43.02 -1.97
N ALA A 68 -19.82 43.05 -3.17
CA ALA A 68 -18.75 43.96 -3.55
C ALA A 68 -19.13 44.79 -4.77
N VAL A 69 -18.46 45.93 -4.93
CA VAL A 69 -18.58 46.73 -6.15
C VAL A 69 -17.96 45.98 -7.32
N LYS A 70 -18.66 45.91 -8.45
CA LYS A 70 -18.14 45.32 -9.69
C LYS A 70 -16.82 45.97 -10.10
N GLY A 71 -15.85 45.15 -10.48
CA GLY A 71 -14.49 45.57 -10.82
C GLY A 71 -13.56 45.78 -9.62
N SER A 72 -14.01 45.50 -8.39
CA SER A 72 -13.16 45.58 -7.19
C SER A 72 -12.08 44.49 -7.20
N ASN A 73 -10.96 44.80 -6.56
CA ASN A 73 -10.02 43.77 -6.11
C ASN A 73 -10.52 43.24 -4.77
N LEU A 74 -10.51 41.92 -4.62
CA LEU A 74 -10.93 41.23 -3.42
C LEU A 74 -9.78 40.43 -2.84
N ARG A 75 -9.64 40.45 -1.52
CA ARG A 75 -8.86 39.45 -0.80
C ARG A 75 -9.78 38.71 0.14
N PHE A 76 -9.72 37.40 0.16
CA PHE A 76 -10.40 36.64 1.19
C PHE A 76 -9.46 35.72 1.95
N GLU A 77 -9.70 35.61 3.25
CA GLU A 77 -8.88 34.82 4.15
C GLU A 77 -9.70 33.67 4.74
N VAL A 78 -9.22 32.43 4.66
CA VAL A 78 -9.87 31.22 5.18
C VAL A 78 -8.94 30.53 6.18
N ALA A 79 -9.24 30.63 7.47
CA ALA A 79 -8.39 30.06 8.52
C ALA A 79 -8.92 28.70 9.01
N PRO A 80 -8.31 27.55 8.71
CA PRO A 80 -8.73 26.27 9.26
C PRO A 80 -8.45 26.14 10.77
N ARG A 81 -9.17 25.25 11.47
CA ARG A 81 -8.83 24.83 12.83
C ARG A 81 -7.52 24.03 12.83
N LYS A 82 -6.85 23.98 13.98
CA LYS A 82 -5.64 23.17 14.17
C LYS A 82 -5.96 21.70 13.83
N GLY A 83 -5.12 21.08 13.01
CA GLY A 83 -5.31 19.70 12.55
C GLY A 83 -6.13 19.58 11.27
N TYR A 84 -6.45 20.69 10.60
CA TYR A 84 -7.15 20.73 9.33
C TYR A 84 -6.43 21.63 8.33
N VAL A 85 -6.62 21.35 7.05
CA VAL A 85 -6.21 22.18 5.91
C VAL A 85 -7.40 22.42 5.00
N VAL A 86 -7.29 23.43 4.15
CA VAL A 86 -8.34 23.86 3.22
C VAL A 86 -7.78 23.87 1.82
N PHE A 87 -8.55 23.38 0.86
CA PHE A 87 -8.35 23.61 -0.56
C PHE A 87 -9.48 24.50 -1.07
N VAL A 88 -9.16 25.55 -1.81
CA VAL A 88 -10.15 26.55 -2.24
C VAL A 88 -10.40 26.46 -3.72
N TRP A 89 -11.67 26.48 -4.10
CA TRP A 89 -12.14 26.35 -5.46
C TRP A 89 -13.00 27.54 -5.84
N LYS A 90 -12.90 27.95 -7.11
CA LYS A 90 -13.75 28.96 -7.73
C LYS A 90 -14.65 28.30 -8.77
N LYS A 91 -15.90 28.72 -8.81
CA LYS A 91 -16.80 28.52 -9.96
C LYS A 91 -17.09 29.86 -10.60
N ALA A 92 -16.89 29.93 -11.91
CA ALA A 92 -17.09 31.15 -12.69
C ALA A 92 -18.54 31.64 -12.72
N ASN A 93 -19.53 30.78 -12.44
CA ASN A 93 -20.96 31.11 -12.34
C ASN A 93 -21.70 30.13 -11.42
N LYS A 94 -22.78 30.61 -10.78
CA LYS A 94 -23.70 29.79 -9.99
C LYS A 94 -24.33 28.70 -10.85
N GLY A 95 -24.11 27.42 -10.49
CA GLY A 95 -24.64 26.26 -11.23
C GLY A 95 -23.76 25.73 -12.37
N ASN A 96 -22.55 26.26 -12.56
CA ASN A 96 -21.55 25.61 -13.43
C ASN A 96 -20.89 24.44 -12.68
N GLU A 97 -20.77 23.28 -13.31
CA GLU A 97 -20.15 22.08 -12.73
C GLU A 97 -18.61 22.13 -12.76
N ARG A 98 -18.03 22.93 -13.67
CA ARG A 98 -16.57 23.06 -13.76
C ARG A 98 -16.04 23.94 -12.63
N LYS A 99 -15.29 23.32 -11.72
CA LYS A 99 -14.55 23.98 -10.64
C LYS A 99 -13.11 24.23 -11.10
N GLU A 100 -12.55 25.36 -10.71
CA GLU A 100 -11.14 25.69 -10.88
C GLU A 100 -10.53 25.85 -9.48
N GLU A 101 -9.49 25.10 -9.16
CA GLU A 101 -8.77 25.27 -7.89
C GLU A 101 -7.98 26.58 -7.93
N PHE A 102 -7.90 27.29 -6.81
CA PHE A 102 -6.90 28.36 -6.70
C PHE A 102 -5.50 27.73 -6.62
N PRO A 103 -4.49 28.29 -7.31
CA PRO A 103 -3.11 27.83 -7.16
C PRO A 103 -2.65 27.86 -5.70
N GLU A 104 -1.88 26.85 -5.29
CA GLU A 104 -1.27 26.74 -3.96
C GLU A 104 -2.26 26.79 -2.79
N SER A 105 -3.51 26.36 -3.02
CA SER A 105 -4.60 26.50 -2.05
C SER A 105 -4.36 25.77 -0.73
N TYR A 106 -3.55 24.69 -0.74
CA TYR A 106 -3.11 24.00 0.47
C TYR A 106 -2.32 24.94 1.41
N SER A 107 -1.57 25.87 0.84
CA SER A 107 -0.67 26.77 1.56
C SER A 107 -1.24 28.15 1.81
N ASN A 108 -2.15 28.58 0.93
CA ASN A 108 -2.56 29.95 0.85
C ASN A 108 -3.98 30.13 1.41
N THR A 109 -4.03 30.41 2.71
CA THR A 109 -5.27 30.81 3.38
C THR A 109 -5.70 32.23 3.02
N SER A 110 -4.98 32.95 2.15
CA SER A 110 -5.26 34.33 1.74
C SER A 110 -5.22 34.46 0.23
N ILE A 111 -6.39 34.52 -0.41
CA ILE A 111 -6.50 34.51 -1.87
C ILE A 111 -6.93 35.88 -2.36
N GLU A 112 -6.20 36.41 -3.33
CA GLU A 112 -6.51 37.66 -4.01
C GLU A 112 -7.14 37.39 -5.38
N ILE A 113 -8.23 38.10 -5.67
CA ILE A 113 -8.90 38.09 -6.97
C ILE A 113 -8.96 39.53 -7.45
N GLU A 114 -8.24 39.81 -8.53
CA GLU A 114 -8.25 41.12 -9.15
C GLU A 114 -9.49 41.32 -10.02
N ARG A 115 -10.02 42.55 -10.01
CA ARG A 115 -11.03 43.06 -10.94
C ARG A 115 -12.19 42.11 -11.16
N VAL A 116 -12.95 41.84 -10.09
CA VAL A 116 -14.06 40.87 -10.16
C VAL A 116 -15.26 41.49 -10.88
N GLU A 117 -15.49 41.07 -12.12
CA GLU A 117 -16.55 41.62 -12.99
C GLU A 117 -17.91 40.90 -12.88
N ASN A 118 -17.93 39.68 -12.36
CA ASN A 118 -19.11 38.82 -12.28
C ASN A 118 -19.26 38.23 -10.88
N SER A 119 -20.47 37.80 -10.53
CA SER A 119 -20.69 37.06 -9.28
C SER A 119 -19.94 35.73 -9.31
N ILE A 120 -19.34 35.35 -8.19
CA ILE A 120 -18.52 34.15 -8.06
C ILE A 120 -19.01 33.28 -6.91
N GLU A 121 -18.86 31.97 -7.07
CA GLU A 121 -19.06 31.01 -5.99
C GLU A 121 -17.69 30.44 -5.60
N ILE A 122 -17.38 30.50 -4.31
CA ILE A 122 -16.14 29.98 -3.72
C ILE A 122 -16.50 28.78 -2.86
N GLU A 123 -15.81 27.65 -3.04
CA GLU A 123 -15.96 26.47 -2.19
C GLU A 123 -14.66 26.18 -1.46
N ALA A 124 -14.75 25.69 -0.22
CA ALA A 124 -13.63 25.13 0.51
C ALA A 124 -13.84 23.63 0.67
N ASP A 125 -12.80 22.87 0.39
CA ASP A 125 -12.69 21.47 0.73
C ASP A 125 -11.78 21.35 1.96
N ILE A 126 -12.34 20.88 3.06
CA ILE A 126 -11.65 20.86 4.36
C ILE A 126 -11.23 19.44 4.65
N CYS A 127 -9.93 19.24 4.80
CA CYS A 127 -9.35 17.93 5.04
C CYS A 127 -8.72 17.90 6.43
N ARG A 128 -9.06 16.86 7.20
CA ARG A 128 -8.34 16.54 8.43
C ARG A 128 -6.91 16.14 8.09
N LEU A 129 -5.95 16.57 8.89
CA LEU A 129 -4.57 16.12 8.81
C LEU A 129 -4.41 14.81 9.58
N ILE A 130 -3.89 13.79 8.91
CA ILE A 130 -3.59 12.47 9.47
C ILE A 130 -2.08 12.23 9.49
N PRO A 131 -1.57 11.49 10.49
CA PRO A 131 -0.17 11.11 10.53
C PRO A 131 0.11 10.03 9.49
N VAL A 132 1.19 10.21 8.74
CA VAL A 132 1.67 9.29 7.71
C VAL A 132 3.15 9.07 7.92
N VAL A 133 3.61 7.82 7.81
CA VAL A 133 5.03 7.50 8.01
C VAL A 133 5.68 7.21 6.67
N PHE A 134 6.73 7.96 6.34
CA PHE A 134 7.59 7.69 5.20
C PHE A 134 9.05 7.56 5.65
N THR A 135 9.68 6.44 5.31
CA THR A 135 11.07 6.14 5.68
C THR A 135 11.86 5.65 4.48
N THR A 136 13.16 5.92 4.50
CA THR A 136 14.12 5.51 3.47
C THR A 136 15.38 5.00 4.16
N GLU A 137 16.10 4.06 3.53
CA GLU A 137 17.44 3.68 3.99
C GLU A 137 18.42 4.85 3.70
N GLU A 138 19.16 5.31 4.72
CA GLU A 138 20.04 6.49 4.61
C GLU A 138 21.12 6.36 3.53
N GLU A 139 21.57 5.13 3.27
CA GLU A 139 22.66 4.86 2.32
C GLU A 139 22.29 5.22 0.87
N GLY A 140 21.01 5.09 0.49
CA GLY A 140 20.53 5.25 -0.88
C GLY A 140 19.75 6.54 -1.17
N SER A 141 19.68 7.48 -0.21
CA SER A 141 18.85 8.69 -0.30
C SER A 141 19.64 9.96 0.02
N ASP A 142 19.45 11.02 -0.77
CA ASP A 142 20.01 12.36 -0.49
C ASP A 142 19.06 13.24 0.37
N GLY A 143 17.94 12.67 0.82
CA GLY A 143 16.97 13.33 1.68
C GLY A 143 15.57 13.25 1.11
N LYS A 144 14.72 12.42 1.71
CA LYS A 144 13.34 12.21 1.30
C LYS A 144 12.48 13.48 1.29
N GLU A 145 11.56 13.54 0.34
CA GLU A 145 10.59 14.63 0.14
C GLU A 145 9.17 14.07 0.00
N VAL A 146 8.19 14.80 0.54
CA VAL A 146 6.77 14.46 0.43
C VAL A 146 6.02 15.70 -0.02
N ASN A 147 5.21 15.58 -1.06
CA ASN A 147 4.39 16.66 -1.59
C ASN A 147 2.91 16.27 -1.55
N VAL A 148 2.04 17.20 -1.19
CA VAL A 148 0.61 17.03 -1.46
C VAL A 148 0.33 17.23 -2.94
N GLU A 149 -0.65 16.50 -3.48
CA GLU A 149 -1.16 16.79 -4.82
C GLU A 149 -2.00 18.07 -4.78
N GLU A 150 -1.73 18.97 -5.71
CA GLU A 150 -2.57 20.13 -6.00
C GLU A 150 -2.82 20.12 -7.51
N GLN A 151 -4.09 20.21 -7.94
CA GLN A 151 -4.47 20.28 -9.36
C GLN A 151 -3.97 19.12 -10.26
N GLY A 152 -3.76 17.92 -9.71
CA GLY A 152 -3.23 16.78 -10.46
C GLY A 152 -1.71 16.78 -10.63
N GLU A 153 -1.02 17.71 -9.98
CA GLU A 153 0.43 17.92 -10.09
C GLU A 153 1.10 17.94 -8.71
N PHE A 154 2.44 18.00 -8.72
CA PHE A 154 3.25 18.20 -7.52
C PHE A 154 2.93 19.55 -6.88
N GLY A 155 2.18 19.51 -5.79
CA GLY A 155 1.90 20.68 -4.96
C GLY A 155 2.98 20.89 -3.89
N ARG A 156 2.56 21.46 -2.77
CA ARG A 156 3.45 21.85 -1.68
C ARG A 156 4.23 20.70 -1.05
N ALA A 157 5.54 20.92 -0.84
CA ALA A 157 6.38 20.08 0.00
C ALA A 157 6.01 20.18 1.50
N ILE A 158 5.88 19.03 2.16
CA ILE A 158 5.51 18.90 3.56
C ILE A 158 6.77 18.56 4.37
N ALA A 159 7.06 19.37 5.37
CA ALA A 159 8.14 19.08 6.30
C ALA A 159 7.75 17.89 7.21
N PRO A 160 8.70 17.00 7.54
CA PRO A 160 8.45 15.98 8.53
C PRO A 160 8.27 16.60 9.92
N GLU A 161 7.56 15.87 10.78
CA GLU A 161 7.48 16.11 12.21
C GLU A 161 8.85 15.89 12.87
N LYS A 162 8.91 16.12 14.19
CA LYS A 162 10.17 16.09 14.97
C LYS A 162 10.96 14.79 14.88
N ASP A 163 10.31 13.68 14.54
CA ASP A 163 10.96 12.37 14.40
C ASP A 163 11.62 12.17 13.03
N GLY A 164 11.47 13.13 12.11
CA GLY A 164 12.07 13.11 10.78
C GLY A 164 11.45 12.09 9.83
N LYS A 165 10.34 11.44 10.17
CA LYS A 165 9.70 10.38 9.35
C LYS A 165 8.18 10.49 9.27
N THR A 166 7.53 11.13 10.22
CA THR A 166 6.09 11.34 10.19
C THR A 166 5.77 12.64 9.46
N TYR A 167 4.75 12.61 8.61
CA TYR A 167 4.23 13.75 7.85
C TYR A 167 2.74 13.90 8.16
N MET A 168 2.30 15.14 8.33
CA MET A 168 0.88 15.46 8.50
C MET A 168 0.28 15.73 7.13
N LEU A 169 -0.46 14.76 6.59
CA LEU A 169 -1.03 14.84 5.24
C LEU A 169 -2.56 14.96 5.29
N PRO A 170 -3.19 15.61 4.30
CA PRO A 170 -4.64 15.67 4.21
C PRO A 170 -5.23 14.29 3.94
N GLU A 171 -6.15 13.88 4.81
CA GLU A 171 -6.88 12.62 4.71
C GLU A 171 -7.66 12.52 3.39
N ASN A 172 -7.61 11.36 2.73
CA ASN A 172 -8.29 11.11 1.45
C ASN A 172 -7.89 12.08 0.32
N ARG A 173 -6.64 12.55 0.34
CA ARG A 173 -6.05 13.33 -0.75
C ARG A 173 -4.81 12.67 -1.31
N GLY A 174 -4.40 13.19 -2.47
CA GLY A 174 -3.21 12.80 -3.18
C GLY A 174 -1.93 13.24 -2.48
N ALA A 175 -0.93 12.38 -2.48
CA ALA A 175 0.43 12.74 -2.10
C ALA A 175 1.46 11.99 -2.94
N TYR A 176 2.57 12.66 -3.19
CA TYR A 176 3.76 12.13 -3.82
C TYR A 176 4.86 11.92 -2.78
N PHE A 177 5.53 10.79 -2.85
CA PHE A 177 6.63 10.40 -1.98
C PHE A 177 7.86 10.21 -2.85
N ASP A 178 8.86 11.06 -2.64
CA ASP A 178 10.11 11.05 -3.38
C ASP A 178 11.24 10.65 -2.43
N PRO A 179 11.93 9.52 -2.67
CA PRO A 179 13.03 9.11 -1.81
C PRO A 179 14.29 9.93 -2.05
N LYS A 180 14.34 10.79 -3.09
CA LYS A 180 15.54 11.45 -3.61
C LYS A 180 16.70 10.46 -3.71
N THR A 181 16.51 9.46 -4.57
CA THR A 181 17.50 8.39 -4.78
C THR A 181 18.85 9.00 -5.11
N LYS A 182 19.86 8.60 -4.35
CA LYS A 182 21.23 9.05 -4.50
C LYS A 182 21.85 8.54 -5.80
N GLU A 183 22.73 9.32 -6.41
CA GLU A 183 23.49 8.87 -7.59
C GLU A 183 24.26 7.56 -7.28
N GLY A 184 24.19 6.60 -8.19
CA GLY A 184 24.78 5.27 -8.02
C GLY A 184 23.93 4.28 -7.25
N TYR A 185 22.68 4.63 -6.90
CA TYR A 185 21.69 3.77 -6.28
C TYR A 185 20.42 3.69 -7.12
N ASN A 186 19.69 2.59 -6.96
CA ASN A 186 18.38 2.37 -7.56
C ASN A 186 17.38 1.97 -6.48
N ILE A 187 16.10 2.27 -6.70
CA ILE A 187 15.03 1.78 -5.83
C ILE A 187 14.88 0.28 -6.05
N LEU A 188 14.99 -0.50 -4.97
CA LEU A 188 14.74 -1.93 -4.97
C LEU A 188 13.22 -2.19 -4.99
N CYS A 189 12.52 -1.66 -4.01
CA CYS A 189 11.09 -1.82 -3.86
C CYS A 189 10.47 -0.78 -2.93
N TRP A 190 9.16 -0.65 -3.06
CA TRP A 190 8.29 0.09 -2.14
C TRP A 190 7.60 -0.91 -1.22
N SER A 191 7.76 -0.75 0.10
CA SER A 191 7.09 -1.59 1.10
C SER A 191 6.01 -0.80 1.82
N PHE A 192 4.83 -1.41 1.93
CA PHE A 192 3.75 -0.96 2.79
C PHE A 192 3.77 -1.76 4.09
N GLY A 193 3.01 -1.35 5.09
CA GLY A 193 2.78 -2.16 6.29
C GLY A 193 2.40 -3.61 5.93
N GLU A 194 2.68 -4.55 6.83
CA GLU A 194 2.38 -5.99 6.66
C GLU A 194 3.18 -6.72 5.55
N GLY A 195 4.29 -6.13 5.07
CA GLY A 195 5.23 -6.81 4.18
C GLY A 195 4.77 -6.90 2.72
N LEU A 196 3.74 -6.16 2.33
CA LEU A 196 3.39 -5.95 0.93
C LEU A 196 4.50 -5.14 0.25
N ARG A 197 5.04 -5.67 -0.85
CA ARG A 197 6.11 -5.05 -1.64
C ARG A 197 5.65 -4.85 -3.08
N PHE A 198 6.02 -3.72 -3.65
CA PHE A 198 5.80 -3.44 -5.07
C PHE A 198 7.16 -3.31 -5.77
N PRO A 199 7.35 -3.99 -6.93
CA PRO A 199 8.60 -3.94 -7.69
C PRO A 199 8.89 -2.51 -8.17
N SER A 200 10.16 -2.25 -8.48
CA SER A 200 10.67 -0.92 -8.82
C SER A 200 10.06 -0.37 -10.11
N ARG A 201 8.97 0.38 -9.93
CA ARG A 201 8.51 1.53 -10.71
C ARG A 201 7.21 2.03 -10.05
N PRO A 202 7.06 3.34 -9.81
CA PRO A 202 7.87 4.44 -10.33
C PRO A 202 9.01 4.88 -9.38
N ASP A 203 9.89 5.78 -9.84
CA ASP A 203 10.96 6.42 -9.03
C ASP A 203 10.40 7.29 -7.89
N GLN A 204 9.13 7.67 -8.03
CA GLN A 204 8.33 8.35 -7.03
C GLN A 204 7.07 7.54 -6.80
N PHE A 205 6.57 7.52 -5.57
CA PHE A 205 5.32 6.84 -5.26
C PHE A 205 4.18 7.85 -5.14
N TYR A 206 3.09 7.63 -5.88
CA TYR A 206 1.89 8.46 -5.79
C TYR A 206 0.75 7.69 -5.14
N LYS A 207 0.08 8.31 -4.16
CA LYS A 207 -1.12 7.79 -3.51
C LYS A 207 -2.26 8.80 -3.61
N GLN A 208 -3.24 8.54 -4.48
CA GLN A 208 -4.40 9.43 -4.70
C GLN A 208 -5.29 9.65 -3.46
N ASN A 209 -5.43 8.63 -2.61
CA ASN A 209 -6.25 8.70 -1.40
C ASN A 209 -5.44 8.16 -0.25
N VAL A 210 -4.67 9.01 0.43
CA VAL A 210 -3.86 8.61 1.57
C VAL A 210 -4.78 8.21 2.73
N PRO A 211 -4.75 6.94 3.19
CA PRO A 211 -5.56 6.49 4.31
C PRO A 211 -4.91 6.87 5.64
N GLU A 212 -5.69 6.83 6.72
CA GLU A 212 -5.15 6.86 8.08
C GLU A 212 -4.15 5.70 8.29
N ASP A 213 -3.13 5.93 9.12
CA ASP A 213 -2.04 4.98 9.41
C ASP A 213 -1.24 4.52 8.18
N PHE A 214 -1.23 5.30 7.10
CA PHE A 214 -0.42 4.98 5.92
C PHE A 214 1.07 4.93 6.28
N TYR A 215 1.71 3.82 5.92
CA TYR A 215 3.13 3.58 6.06
C TYR A 215 3.75 3.24 4.71
N LEU A 216 4.85 3.91 4.40
CA LEU A 216 5.66 3.66 3.23
C LEU A 216 7.15 3.59 3.59
N HIS A 217 7.83 2.60 3.05
CA HIS A 217 9.28 2.45 3.17
C HIS A 217 9.92 2.14 1.83
N THR A 218 11.03 2.80 1.52
CA THR A 218 11.80 2.55 0.30
C THR A 218 13.14 1.90 0.65
N ARG A 219 13.48 0.85 -0.10
CA ARG A 219 14.77 0.17 -0.03
C ARG A 219 15.56 0.40 -1.31
N PHE A 220 16.88 0.35 -1.21
CA PHE A 220 17.76 0.60 -2.36
C PHE A 220 18.72 -0.57 -2.60
N TYR A 221 19.32 -0.56 -3.78
CA TYR A 221 20.51 -1.34 -4.09
C TYR A 221 21.49 -0.46 -4.88
N LYS A 222 22.79 -0.79 -4.80
CA LYS A 222 23.84 -0.02 -5.46
C LYS A 222 23.99 -0.44 -6.92
N ASP A 223 24.42 0.47 -7.78
CA ASP A 223 24.78 0.16 -9.16
C ASP A 223 25.79 -0.99 -9.24
N GLY A 224 25.51 -1.97 -10.09
CA GLY A 224 26.33 -3.17 -10.28
C GLY A 224 26.16 -4.24 -9.19
N GLU A 225 25.33 -4.00 -8.17
CA GLU A 225 24.92 -5.04 -7.23
C GLU A 225 24.08 -6.11 -7.94
N THR A 226 24.21 -7.37 -7.51
CA THR A 226 23.48 -8.50 -8.09
C THR A 226 22.87 -9.35 -6.98
N ARG A 227 21.82 -10.09 -7.33
CA ARG A 227 21.29 -11.19 -6.51
C ARG A 227 21.58 -12.52 -7.15
N THR A 228 21.84 -13.51 -6.32
CA THR A 228 22.04 -14.90 -6.74
C THR A 228 20.71 -15.63 -6.68
N VAL A 229 20.31 -16.25 -7.78
CA VAL A 229 19.15 -17.15 -7.81
C VAL A 229 19.64 -18.58 -7.82
N THR A 230 19.38 -19.29 -6.74
CA THR A 230 19.63 -20.73 -6.61
C THR A 230 18.29 -21.46 -6.49
N PHE A 231 18.23 -22.65 -7.06
CA PHE A 231 17.08 -23.51 -6.91
C PHE A 231 17.48 -24.98 -6.96
N THR A 232 16.68 -25.82 -6.31
CA THR A 232 16.89 -27.27 -6.22
C THR A 232 15.93 -27.99 -7.17
N GLN A 233 16.48 -28.81 -8.06
CA GLN A 233 15.67 -29.67 -8.94
C GLN A 233 14.99 -30.77 -8.11
N PRO A 234 13.65 -30.93 -8.20
CA PRO A 234 12.96 -32.08 -7.63
C PRO A 234 13.31 -33.36 -8.40
N LEU A 235 13.16 -34.53 -7.77
CA LEU A 235 13.47 -35.83 -8.37
C LEU A 235 12.40 -36.29 -9.38
N THR A 236 11.16 -35.83 -9.22
CA THR A 236 9.97 -36.31 -9.94
C THR A 236 9.41 -35.29 -10.93
N ALA A 237 10.04 -34.12 -11.05
CA ALA A 237 9.59 -33.03 -11.90
C ALA A 237 10.78 -32.23 -12.45
N VAL A 238 10.51 -31.35 -13.42
CA VAL A 238 11.47 -30.38 -13.95
C VAL A 238 11.09 -29.00 -13.45
N LEU A 239 12.03 -28.30 -12.83
CA LEU A 239 11.89 -26.90 -12.42
C LEU A 239 12.67 -26.00 -13.39
N SER A 240 11.95 -25.18 -14.15
CA SER A 240 12.52 -24.12 -14.99
C SER A 240 12.42 -22.77 -14.28
N CYS A 241 13.38 -21.89 -14.54
CA CYS A 241 13.49 -20.59 -13.90
C CYS A 241 13.75 -19.52 -14.96
N PHE A 242 13.02 -18.40 -14.94
CA PHE A 242 13.10 -17.35 -15.94
C PHE A 242 13.30 -15.98 -15.28
N ASN A 243 14.23 -15.17 -15.81
CA ASN A 243 14.34 -13.76 -15.40
C ASN A 243 13.36 -12.91 -16.22
N GLN A 244 12.19 -12.58 -15.67
CA GLN A 244 11.19 -11.77 -16.37
C GLN A 244 11.48 -10.26 -16.34
N GLY A 245 12.50 -9.82 -15.60
CA GLY A 245 12.98 -8.43 -15.64
C GLY A 245 13.70 -8.10 -16.96
N GLU A 246 14.21 -9.12 -17.66
CA GLU A 246 14.93 -8.96 -18.92
C GLU A 246 14.01 -9.06 -20.15
N THR A 247 14.41 -8.39 -21.24
CA THR A 247 13.67 -8.42 -22.49
C THR A 247 13.67 -9.84 -23.06
N GLY A 248 12.48 -10.43 -23.23
CA GLY A 248 12.33 -11.79 -23.74
C GLY A 248 12.35 -12.89 -22.67
N GLY A 249 12.53 -12.53 -21.39
CA GLY A 249 12.36 -13.44 -20.25
C GLY A 249 13.18 -14.73 -20.33
N PRO A 250 14.51 -14.67 -20.50
CA PRO A 250 15.34 -15.85 -20.73
C PRO A 250 15.28 -16.84 -19.57
N GLU A 251 15.39 -18.14 -19.89
CA GLU A 251 15.60 -19.17 -18.88
C GLU A 251 17.00 -19.01 -18.27
N ILE A 252 17.09 -19.11 -16.95
CA ILE A 252 18.31 -18.96 -16.17
C ILE A 252 18.61 -20.23 -15.37
N GLY A 253 19.89 -20.56 -15.26
CA GLY A 253 20.36 -21.69 -14.46
C GLY A 253 20.44 -21.37 -12.96
N THR A 254 20.56 -22.41 -12.15
CA THR A 254 20.85 -22.25 -10.71
C THR A 254 22.22 -21.59 -10.51
N GLY A 255 22.31 -20.64 -9.59
CA GLY A 255 23.48 -19.79 -9.36
C GLY A 255 23.57 -18.55 -10.27
N ALA A 256 22.57 -18.30 -11.11
CA ALA A 256 22.54 -17.11 -11.97
C ALA A 256 22.55 -15.81 -11.16
N LYS A 257 23.18 -14.78 -11.72
CA LYS A 257 23.20 -13.42 -11.18
C LYS A 257 22.16 -12.59 -11.91
N VAL A 258 21.26 -11.96 -11.16
CA VAL A 258 20.16 -11.13 -11.69
C VAL A 258 20.21 -9.74 -11.07
N THR A 259 19.49 -8.79 -11.68
CA THR A 259 19.35 -7.44 -11.12
C THR A 259 18.48 -7.51 -9.87
N PRO A 260 18.85 -6.83 -8.77
CA PRO A 260 17.98 -6.75 -7.61
C PRO A 260 16.60 -6.20 -7.97
N GLY A 261 15.55 -6.84 -7.47
CA GLY A 261 14.15 -6.51 -7.74
C GLY A 261 13.56 -7.14 -9.00
N ASP A 262 14.37 -7.79 -9.85
CA ASP A 262 13.87 -8.49 -11.04
C ASP A 262 12.82 -9.54 -10.64
N PRO A 263 11.67 -9.61 -11.34
CA PRO A 263 10.69 -10.66 -11.13
C PRO A 263 11.22 -11.99 -11.69
N ILE A 264 11.43 -12.96 -10.81
CA ILE A 264 11.90 -14.30 -11.18
C ILE A 264 10.71 -15.26 -11.19
N LEU A 265 10.49 -15.92 -12.33
CA LEU A 265 9.43 -16.90 -12.50
C LEU A 265 10.01 -18.32 -12.40
N PHE A 266 9.51 -19.08 -11.45
CA PHE A 266 9.76 -20.51 -11.30
C PHE A 266 8.55 -21.29 -11.83
N GLN A 267 8.79 -22.30 -12.66
CA GLN A 267 7.75 -23.18 -13.21
C GLN A 267 8.12 -24.64 -13.06
N VAL A 268 7.20 -25.45 -12.57
CA VAL A 268 7.41 -26.89 -12.40
C VAL A 268 6.45 -27.69 -13.27
N ALA A 269 7.01 -28.61 -14.04
CA ALA A 269 6.27 -29.47 -14.96
C ALA A 269 6.73 -30.94 -14.86
N PRO A 270 5.89 -31.91 -15.27
CA PRO A 270 6.32 -33.29 -15.42
C PRO A 270 7.46 -33.42 -16.46
N PRO A 271 8.46 -34.31 -16.25
CA PRO A 271 9.60 -34.45 -17.16
C PRO A 271 9.21 -34.81 -18.59
N ASP A 272 8.19 -35.66 -18.73
CA ASP A 272 7.74 -36.18 -20.03
C ASP A 272 6.54 -35.39 -20.60
N ASN A 273 6.06 -34.36 -19.89
CA ASN A 273 4.90 -33.56 -20.32
C ASN A 273 5.02 -32.11 -19.82
N PRO A 274 5.72 -31.22 -20.55
CA PRO A 274 5.94 -29.82 -20.15
C PRO A 274 4.65 -29.00 -19.94
N SER A 275 3.54 -29.42 -20.55
CA SER A 275 2.22 -28.77 -20.37
C SER A 275 1.38 -29.40 -19.25
N GLY A 276 1.88 -30.46 -18.62
CA GLY A 276 1.21 -31.19 -17.55
C GLY A 276 1.30 -30.47 -16.20
N LYS A 277 0.52 -30.94 -15.23
CA LYS A 277 0.56 -30.45 -13.85
C LYS A 277 1.24 -31.47 -12.94
N VAL A 278 2.08 -30.97 -12.04
CA VAL A 278 2.68 -31.71 -10.93
C VAL A 278 1.89 -31.38 -9.67
N SER A 279 1.40 -32.39 -8.95
CA SER A 279 0.79 -32.17 -7.64
C SER A 279 1.86 -31.74 -6.63
N LEU A 280 1.75 -30.53 -6.08
CA LEU A 280 2.69 -29.97 -5.13
C LEU A 280 2.17 -30.07 -3.70
N HIS A 281 3.08 -30.22 -2.75
CA HIS A 281 2.79 -29.97 -1.34
C HIS A 281 2.96 -28.49 -1.00
N HIS A 282 4.11 -27.91 -1.34
CA HIS A 282 4.42 -26.50 -1.11
C HIS A 282 5.67 -26.05 -1.89
N TRP A 283 5.90 -24.74 -1.88
CA TRP A 283 7.17 -24.13 -2.23
C TRP A 283 7.92 -23.72 -0.97
N GLU A 284 9.25 -23.73 -1.03
CA GLU A 284 10.14 -23.17 -0.02
C GLU A 284 10.94 -22.04 -0.65
N ILE A 285 11.00 -20.89 0.03
CA ILE A 285 11.83 -19.74 -0.35
C ILE A 285 12.77 -19.46 0.82
N ASN A 286 14.08 -19.49 0.57
CA ASN A 286 15.11 -19.24 1.58
C ASN A 286 14.95 -20.13 2.82
N GLY A 287 14.60 -21.39 2.60
CA GLY A 287 14.42 -22.41 3.65
C GLY A 287 13.14 -22.27 4.47
N ARG A 288 12.18 -21.45 4.03
CA ARG A 288 10.88 -21.27 4.68
C ARG A 288 9.76 -21.68 3.75
N GLU A 289 8.77 -22.37 4.29
CA GLU A 289 7.57 -22.75 3.56
C GLU A 289 6.81 -21.50 3.13
N TYR A 290 6.44 -21.44 1.85
CA TYR A 290 5.67 -20.34 1.30
C TYR A 290 4.18 -20.63 1.45
N VAL A 291 3.51 -19.77 2.23
CA VAL A 291 2.08 -19.83 2.50
C VAL A 291 1.39 -18.61 1.93
N ASP A 292 0.12 -18.78 1.55
CA ASP A 292 -0.73 -17.70 1.07
C ASP A 292 -1.21 -16.79 2.22
N ARG A 293 -2.04 -15.80 1.90
CA ARG A 293 -2.58 -14.85 2.89
C ARG A 293 -3.49 -15.49 3.94
N LYS A 294 -3.96 -16.72 3.73
CA LYS A 294 -4.78 -17.48 4.68
C LYS A 294 -3.91 -18.42 5.54
N GLY A 295 -2.61 -18.47 5.27
CA GLY A 295 -1.68 -19.38 5.94
C GLY A 295 -1.71 -20.80 5.36
N GLU A 296 -2.30 -21.01 4.18
CA GLU A 296 -2.30 -22.30 3.49
C GLU A 296 -1.08 -22.41 2.57
N TYR A 297 -0.57 -23.63 2.34
CA TYR A 297 0.55 -23.82 1.42
C TYR A 297 0.19 -23.36 0.01
N TYR A 298 1.11 -22.61 -0.60
CA TYR A 298 1.01 -22.29 -2.02
C TYR A 298 1.38 -23.53 -2.84
N ILE A 299 0.46 -23.98 -3.71
CA ILE A 299 0.59 -25.27 -4.44
C ILE A 299 0.52 -25.14 -5.96
N ASP A 300 0.54 -23.92 -6.50
CA ASP A 300 0.51 -23.72 -7.95
C ASP A 300 1.83 -24.13 -8.60
N ASN A 301 1.76 -24.60 -9.84
CA ASN A 301 2.92 -25.00 -10.64
C ASN A 301 3.81 -23.83 -11.09
N SER A 302 3.46 -22.60 -10.74
CA SER A 302 4.26 -21.42 -11.03
C SER A 302 4.30 -20.48 -9.83
N LEU A 303 5.50 -19.99 -9.53
CA LEU A 303 5.75 -19.02 -8.47
C LEU A 303 6.57 -17.87 -9.06
N SER A 304 6.06 -16.65 -8.96
CA SER A 304 6.82 -15.44 -9.29
C SER A 304 7.27 -14.76 -7.99
N TRP A 305 8.55 -14.42 -7.90
CA TRP A 305 9.12 -13.80 -6.71
C TRP A 305 10.16 -12.73 -7.09
N PRO A 306 10.13 -11.54 -6.49
CA PRO A 306 11.15 -10.52 -6.76
C PRO A 306 12.49 -10.91 -6.12
N ALA A 307 13.58 -10.70 -6.85
CA ALA A 307 14.94 -10.87 -6.33
C ALA A 307 15.35 -9.70 -5.41
N ASP A 308 14.66 -9.52 -4.28
CA ASP A 308 15.03 -8.50 -3.29
C ASP A 308 16.32 -8.87 -2.53
N GLU A 309 16.51 -10.18 -2.34
CA GLU A 309 17.62 -10.82 -1.69
C GLU A 309 18.09 -12.02 -2.53
N ASP A 310 19.19 -12.66 -2.14
CA ASP A 310 19.58 -13.92 -2.75
C ASP A 310 18.44 -14.94 -2.55
N LEU A 311 18.05 -15.58 -3.64
CA LEU A 311 16.95 -16.54 -3.65
C LEU A 311 17.51 -17.95 -3.61
N ASN A 312 16.93 -18.77 -2.75
CA ASN A 312 17.09 -20.22 -2.73
C ASN A 312 15.69 -20.84 -2.73
N VAL A 313 15.26 -21.33 -3.90
CA VAL A 313 13.92 -21.84 -4.11
C VAL A 313 13.93 -23.36 -4.24
N LYS A 314 13.03 -24.01 -3.51
CA LYS A 314 12.77 -25.43 -3.64
C LYS A 314 11.28 -25.63 -3.81
N VAL A 315 10.92 -26.51 -4.72
CA VAL A 315 9.54 -26.99 -4.85
C VAL A 315 9.47 -28.39 -4.27
N VAL A 316 8.40 -28.70 -3.54
CA VAL A 316 8.21 -30.01 -2.93
C VAL A 316 7.00 -30.68 -3.58
N PRO A 317 7.20 -31.53 -4.60
CA PRO A 317 6.13 -32.37 -5.14
C PRO A 317 5.53 -33.26 -4.07
N MET A 318 4.23 -33.53 -4.15
CA MET A 318 3.54 -34.43 -3.23
C MET A 318 4.16 -35.83 -3.22
N ALA A 319 4.71 -36.28 -4.35
CA ALA A 319 5.40 -37.57 -4.47
C ALA A 319 6.74 -37.63 -3.70
N GLU A 320 7.33 -36.48 -3.40
CA GLU A 320 8.60 -36.35 -2.66
C GLU A 320 8.38 -35.85 -1.22
N TYR A 321 7.17 -35.37 -0.92
CA TYR A 321 6.80 -34.92 0.40
C TYR A 321 6.76 -36.09 1.38
N THR A 322 7.61 -36.02 2.40
CA THR A 322 7.63 -36.95 3.52
C THR A 322 7.19 -36.19 4.77
N SER A 323 5.89 -36.12 5.05
CA SER A 323 5.48 -35.65 6.38
C SER A 323 5.91 -36.65 7.43
N THR A 324 6.35 -36.12 8.57
CA THR A 324 6.44 -36.87 9.82
C THR A 324 5.07 -37.45 10.24
N GLU A 325 3.96 -36.94 9.71
CA GLU A 325 2.60 -37.48 9.90
C GLU A 325 2.22 -38.61 8.92
N ASN A 326 2.85 -38.73 7.74
CA ASN A 326 2.63 -39.86 6.81
C ASN A 326 3.46 -41.10 7.17
N ILE A 327 4.31 -41.01 8.19
CA ILE A 327 4.97 -42.17 8.79
C ILE A 327 3.95 -43.07 9.54
N ALA A 328 2.72 -42.59 9.80
CA ALA A 328 1.77 -43.30 10.67
C ALA A 328 0.67 -44.13 9.98
N ARG A 329 0.56 -44.18 8.64
CA ARG A 329 -0.53 -44.94 7.99
C ARG A 329 -0.13 -45.70 6.72
N GLN A 330 0.67 -46.75 6.91
CA GLN A 330 0.46 -48.07 6.28
C GLN A 330 1.44 -49.05 6.93
N THR A 331 1.15 -49.53 8.13
CA THR A 331 1.91 -50.64 8.70
C THR A 331 1.37 -51.95 8.12
N GLN A 332 2.15 -52.59 7.23
CA GLN A 332 1.94 -54.00 6.84
C GLN A 332 2.39 -54.98 7.94
N PHE A 333 2.75 -54.48 9.12
CA PHE A 333 3.19 -55.25 10.29
C PHE A 333 2.51 -54.73 11.56
N GLU A 334 2.22 -55.63 12.49
CA GLU A 334 1.76 -55.29 13.83
C GLU A 334 2.96 -55.31 14.78
N TYR A 335 2.99 -54.42 15.79
CA TYR A 335 4.02 -54.47 16.81
C TYR A 335 3.45 -54.20 18.20
N SER A 336 4.14 -54.73 19.20
CA SER A 336 3.81 -54.51 20.61
C SER A 336 5.08 -54.44 21.45
N TYR A 337 5.08 -53.58 22.46
CA TYR A 337 6.12 -53.53 23.46
C TYR A 337 5.67 -54.28 24.71
N LEU A 338 6.40 -55.34 25.04
CA LEU A 338 6.19 -56.15 26.23
C LEU A 338 7.06 -55.57 27.36
N ALA A 339 6.51 -54.63 28.13
CA ALA A 339 7.21 -53.95 29.21
C ALA A 339 7.84 -54.92 30.23
N ALA A 340 7.11 -55.97 30.63
CA ALA A 340 7.57 -56.96 31.60
C ALA A 340 8.86 -57.69 31.18
N SER A 341 9.07 -57.89 29.88
CA SER A 341 10.26 -58.57 29.33
C SER A 341 11.21 -57.63 28.60
N ARG A 342 10.92 -56.32 28.55
CA ARG A 342 11.60 -55.30 27.73
C ARG A 342 11.89 -55.79 26.31
N LYS A 343 10.86 -56.30 25.64
CA LYS A 343 10.94 -56.78 24.25
C LYS A 343 9.96 -56.05 23.37
N ILE A 344 10.38 -55.82 22.12
CA ILE A 344 9.50 -55.36 21.05
C ILE A 344 9.23 -56.57 20.17
N VAL A 345 7.97 -56.97 20.06
CA VAL A 345 7.53 -58.07 19.19
C VAL A 345 6.87 -57.47 17.97
N VAL A 346 7.36 -57.84 16.79
CA VAL A 346 6.81 -57.41 15.51
C VAL A 346 6.29 -58.62 14.76
N ARG A 347 5.05 -58.56 14.27
CA ARG A 347 4.40 -59.60 13.46
C ARG A 347 4.20 -59.07 12.05
N THR A 348 4.64 -59.82 11.06
CA THR A 348 4.66 -59.38 9.66
C THR A 348 4.59 -60.57 8.72
N SER A 349 3.93 -60.42 7.58
CA SER A 349 3.95 -61.41 6.49
C SER A 349 5.13 -61.21 5.53
N SER A 350 5.95 -60.16 5.73
CA SER A 350 7.11 -59.84 4.90
C SER A 350 8.40 -60.41 5.50
N GLU A 351 9.28 -60.94 4.65
CA GLU A 351 10.62 -61.43 5.03
C GLU A 351 11.67 -60.30 5.08
N GLN A 352 11.29 -59.05 4.80
CA GLN A 352 12.20 -57.90 4.86
C GLN A 352 12.67 -57.64 6.29
N SER A 353 13.89 -57.11 6.42
CA SER A 353 14.45 -56.70 7.71
C SER A 353 13.60 -55.64 8.40
N ILE A 354 13.55 -55.72 9.72
CA ILE A 354 12.94 -54.74 10.60
C ILE A 354 14.05 -53.96 11.27
N GLU A 355 14.01 -52.64 11.14
CA GLU A 355 14.94 -51.72 11.77
C GLU A 355 14.26 -50.96 12.90
N LEU A 356 14.89 -50.95 14.07
CA LEU A 356 14.57 -50.02 15.13
C LEU A 356 15.46 -48.79 14.97
N LEU A 357 14.85 -47.62 14.83
CA LEU A 357 15.53 -46.34 14.70
C LEU A 357 15.24 -45.46 15.92
N ASP A 358 16.18 -44.57 16.26
CA ASP A 358 15.87 -43.45 17.14
C ASP A 358 14.98 -42.41 16.43
N ILE A 359 14.52 -41.40 17.17
CA ILE A 359 13.62 -40.36 16.62
C ILE A 359 14.30 -39.48 15.55
N SER A 360 15.64 -39.50 15.48
CA SER A 360 16.41 -38.80 14.42
C SER A 360 16.61 -39.66 13.17
N GLY A 361 16.12 -40.91 13.16
CA GLY A 361 16.22 -41.84 12.05
C GLY A 361 17.50 -42.68 12.05
N LYS A 362 18.31 -42.64 13.11
CA LYS A 362 19.53 -43.46 13.20
C LYS A 362 19.19 -44.88 13.60
N SER A 363 19.71 -45.86 12.87
CA SER A 363 19.51 -47.29 13.14
C SER A 363 20.16 -47.72 14.46
N ILE A 364 19.36 -48.35 15.33
CA ILE A 364 19.74 -48.87 16.64
C ILE A 364 19.91 -50.39 16.56
N ALA A 365 18.97 -51.08 15.89
CA ALA A 365 18.98 -52.52 15.75
C ALA A 365 18.29 -52.95 14.45
N THR A 366 18.77 -54.04 13.86
CA THR A 366 18.17 -54.65 12.67
C THR A 366 17.95 -56.13 12.93
N VAL A 367 16.75 -56.62 12.66
CA VAL A 367 16.39 -58.03 12.82
C VAL A 367 15.65 -58.55 11.59
N TYR A 368 15.75 -59.84 11.32
CA TYR A 368 15.02 -60.49 10.25
C TYR A 368 13.88 -61.32 10.83
N PRO A 369 12.65 -61.21 10.29
CA PRO A 369 11.53 -62.04 10.73
C PRO A 369 11.84 -63.53 10.56
N GLN A 370 11.50 -64.34 11.57
CA GLN A 370 11.46 -65.79 11.51
C GLN A 370 10.03 -66.26 11.72
N ALA A 371 9.52 -67.07 10.79
CA ALA A 371 8.15 -67.60 10.83
C ALA A 371 7.06 -66.52 11.06
N GLY A 372 7.20 -65.36 10.39
CA GLY A 372 6.23 -64.26 10.45
C GLY A 372 6.33 -63.36 11.68
N SER A 373 7.40 -63.47 12.48
CA SER A 373 7.63 -62.61 13.65
C SER A 373 9.10 -62.26 13.85
N ALA A 374 9.37 -61.11 14.45
CA ALA A 374 10.71 -60.73 14.91
C ALA A 374 10.65 -60.18 16.33
N GLU A 375 11.72 -60.40 17.09
CA GLU A 375 11.88 -59.83 18.43
C GLU A 375 13.12 -58.94 18.50
N ILE A 376 12.95 -57.75 19.07
CA ILE A 376 14.05 -56.82 19.35
C ILE A 376 14.14 -56.63 20.86
N SER A 377 15.35 -56.82 21.42
CA SER A 377 15.60 -56.53 22.84
C SER A 377 15.63 -55.02 23.07
N ALA A 378 14.82 -54.54 24.01
CA ALA A 378 14.74 -53.14 24.44
C ALA A 378 15.29 -52.94 25.85
N SER A 379 16.15 -53.85 26.31
CA SER A 379 16.66 -53.85 27.70
C SER A 379 17.51 -52.62 28.02
N ASN A 380 18.20 -52.07 27.02
CA ASN A 380 19.11 -50.92 27.17
C ASN A 380 18.57 -49.63 26.52
N LEU A 381 17.30 -49.61 26.12
CA LEU A 381 16.70 -48.44 25.50
C LEU A 381 16.10 -47.52 26.57
N PRO A 382 16.45 -46.23 26.58
CA PRO A 382 15.74 -45.22 27.38
C PRO A 382 14.22 -45.23 27.12
N GLU A 383 13.46 -44.71 28.08
CA GLU A 383 12.08 -44.30 27.82
C GLU A 383 12.08 -43.22 26.74
N GLY A 384 11.15 -43.31 25.80
CA GLY A 384 11.13 -42.40 24.67
C GLY A 384 10.37 -42.91 23.46
N THR A 385 10.42 -42.11 22.41
CA THR A 385 9.83 -42.43 21.12
C THR A 385 10.88 -42.99 20.18
N TYR A 386 10.56 -44.12 19.56
CA TYR A 386 11.37 -44.82 18.58
C TYR A 386 10.55 -45.09 17.32
N LEU A 387 11.23 -45.42 16.22
CA LEU A 387 10.60 -45.82 14.97
C LEU A 387 10.94 -47.28 14.68
N LEU A 388 9.95 -48.07 14.25
CA LEU A 388 10.15 -49.39 13.68
C LEU A 388 9.93 -49.29 12.18
N ALA A 389 10.93 -49.63 11.36
CA ALA A 389 10.84 -49.60 9.91
C ALA A 389 10.93 -51.02 9.33
N GLN A 390 10.12 -51.34 8.32
CA GLN A 390 10.24 -52.53 7.49
C GLN A 390 10.07 -52.10 6.03
N GLY A 391 11.19 -52.00 5.29
CA GLY A 391 11.21 -51.41 3.95
C GLY A 391 10.77 -49.94 3.99
N ARG A 392 9.69 -49.60 3.29
CA ARG A 392 9.08 -48.25 3.30
C ARG A 392 8.02 -48.06 4.38
N CYS A 393 7.63 -49.13 5.09
CA CYS A 393 6.62 -49.06 6.15
C CYS A 393 7.30 -48.67 7.46
N VAL A 394 6.73 -47.73 8.22
CA VAL A 394 7.26 -47.32 9.53
C VAL A 394 6.13 -47.27 10.55
N GLY A 395 6.44 -47.60 11.81
CA GLY A 395 5.54 -47.52 12.95
C GLY A 395 6.20 -46.76 14.10
N LYS A 396 5.44 -45.90 14.79
CA LYS A 396 5.93 -45.13 15.94
C LYS A 396 5.74 -45.92 17.23
N LEU A 397 6.85 -46.33 17.83
CA LEU A 397 6.86 -47.03 19.10
C LEU A 397 7.14 -46.07 20.26
N MET A 398 6.36 -46.15 21.32
CA MET A 398 6.64 -45.47 22.58
C MET A 398 7.05 -46.51 23.63
N ILE A 399 8.27 -46.37 24.15
CA ILE A 399 8.75 -47.13 25.31
C ILE A 399 8.46 -46.27 26.54
N LYS A 400 7.66 -46.82 27.45
CA LYS A 400 7.30 -46.23 28.74
C LYS A 400 7.85 -47.08 29.87
#